data_AF-A0A497L5G3-F1
#
_entry.id   AF-A0A497L5G3-F1
#
_cell.length_a   1.000
_cell.length_b   1.000
_cell.length_c   1.000
_cell.angle_alpha   90.00
_cell.angle_beta   90.00
_cell.angle_gamma   90.00
#
_symmetry.space_group_name_H-M   'P 1'
#
loop_
_entity.id
_entity.type
_entity.pdbx_description
1 polymer ?
#
loop_
_entity_poly.entity_id
_entity_poly.type
_entity_poly.pdbx_seq_one_letter_code
_entity_poly.pdbx_strand_id
1 'polypeptide(L)'
;MRKFTALLMVALMVSPTVAAIVGASPLTVGTDKALYIPGEDVEISGTAEPGASINITVNDPREVIYNLTVSADPEGNYSIIVSLAADALPGHYVVTASTDGETVETSFMVTMTNLSMLVENLLSHVERSQERVEEALAEFEEGVPEDALESYQDGVDAAETARQLAEEGDYSGAIESALQALRHFQDAFRSVMEARAEEALETAEETAEEEAEKAVELRVAIERARAFLRKVNATADRLEEDGYDVSQIREVLAEANDTLARAEELLESGDVSAAAHALADARGTIGRMMGLLHSMAKKVKAEKAEKFVEQMQKRIQGLEDKIDKLRDRLEEKNAVRANQTLQAVEEKLQRIRERLEAGDVDAALDELDDAVEEIDEGIDELNGHGISSLLKEANRVEAKIRALNATAMMLKNRGLNASGVEEEISRARSLLEEMMERLEEGDTEGAEGLLDEAEESLPRNHMMKQIMKGSKIAEKVREWAEHFRKRHAEEDEED
;
A
#
# COMPACT_ATOMS: atom_id res chain seq x y z
N MET A 1 35.41 28.40 -51.99
CA MET A 1 36.26 29.45 -52.60
C MET A 1 37.60 29.48 -51.87
N ARG A 2 38.70 29.38 -52.63
CA ARG A 2 40.09 29.87 -52.39
C ARG A 2 40.71 29.67 -50.99
N LYS A 3 41.67 28.76 -50.74
CA LYS A 3 43.09 28.64 -51.22
C LYS A 3 43.90 29.95 -51.20
N PHE A 4 45.04 29.94 -50.48
CA PHE A 4 46.44 30.32 -50.85
C PHE A 4 47.24 30.71 -49.56
N THR A 5 48.14 29.85 -49.05
CA THR A 5 49.64 29.86 -49.15
C THR A 5 50.34 30.95 -48.32
N ALA A 6 51.24 30.56 -47.39
CA ALA A 6 52.72 30.61 -47.49
C ALA A 6 53.30 32.03 -47.29
N LEU A 7 54.46 32.34 -46.69
CA LEU A 7 55.61 31.67 -46.06
C LEU A 7 56.70 32.79 -45.99
N LEU A 8 57.56 32.78 -44.96
CA LEU A 8 58.98 33.19 -44.97
C LEU A 8 59.43 34.65 -44.68
N MET A 9 60.24 34.75 -43.60
CA MET A 9 61.50 35.51 -43.36
C MET A 9 61.58 37.05 -43.57
N VAL A 10 62.04 37.78 -42.54
CA VAL A 10 63.40 38.37 -42.36
C VAL A 10 63.40 39.40 -41.21
N ALA A 11 64.25 39.13 -40.21
CA ALA A 11 65.15 39.97 -39.40
C ALA A 11 64.91 41.48 -39.10
N LEU A 12 65.12 41.80 -37.81
CA LEU A 12 65.85 42.94 -37.20
C LEU A 12 65.41 44.40 -37.50
N MET A 13 64.95 45.15 -36.48
CA MET A 13 65.64 46.34 -35.94
C MET A 13 64.83 47.15 -34.88
N VAL A 14 65.51 47.40 -33.75
CA VAL A 14 65.50 48.61 -32.88
C VAL A 14 64.39 48.79 -31.82
N SER A 15 64.83 48.52 -30.57
CA SER A 15 64.40 48.93 -29.21
C SER A 15 64.15 50.44 -28.99
N PRO A 16 63.97 50.98 -27.76
CA PRO A 16 63.43 50.48 -26.46
C PRO A 16 62.18 51.33 -26.07
N THR A 17 61.40 51.11 -25.01
CA THR A 17 61.72 51.45 -23.61
C THR A 17 60.65 50.88 -22.70
N VAL A 18 60.98 49.78 -22.01
CA VAL A 18 60.60 49.68 -20.61
C VAL A 18 61.87 50.09 -19.88
N ALA A 19 61.79 51.18 -19.12
CA ALA A 19 62.82 51.50 -18.16
C ALA A 19 62.92 50.30 -17.22
N ALA A 20 63.97 49.51 -17.37
CA ALA A 20 64.37 48.57 -16.35
C ALA A 20 64.66 49.42 -15.12
N ILE A 21 63.72 49.41 -14.18
CA ILE A 21 64.06 49.52 -12.78
C ILE A 21 65.06 48.38 -12.59
N VAL A 22 66.34 48.71 -12.48
CA VAL A 22 67.35 47.78 -11.95
C VAL A 22 66.98 47.61 -10.48
N GLY A 23 65.96 46.79 -10.24
CA GLY A 23 65.69 46.19 -8.96
C GLY A 23 66.68 45.05 -8.80
N ALA A 24 67.24 44.92 -7.61
CA ALA A 24 68.02 43.75 -7.23
C ALA A 24 67.26 42.48 -7.66
N SER A 25 67.90 41.61 -8.45
CA SER A 25 67.33 40.30 -8.73
C SER A 25 67.41 39.50 -7.44
N PRO A 26 66.27 39.05 -6.88
CA PRO A 26 66.28 38.33 -5.62
C PRO A 26 67.11 37.06 -5.76
N LEU A 27 67.84 36.71 -4.70
CA LEU A 27 68.57 35.45 -4.67
C LEU A 27 67.58 34.28 -4.78
N THR A 28 67.72 33.45 -5.80
CA THR A 28 66.93 32.21 -5.97
C THR A 28 67.88 31.03 -6.14
N VAL A 29 67.41 29.82 -5.82
CA VAL A 29 68.14 28.57 -6.06
C VAL A 29 67.16 27.46 -6.38
N GLY A 30 67.47 26.68 -7.39
CA GLY A 30 66.72 25.52 -7.83
C GLY A 30 67.67 24.43 -8.32
N THR A 31 67.11 23.25 -8.52
CA THR A 31 67.79 22.12 -9.14
C THR A 31 67.01 21.68 -10.38
N ASP A 32 67.67 21.08 -11.37
CA ASP A 32 67.01 20.61 -12.60
C ASP A 32 66.01 19.49 -12.33
N LYS A 33 66.26 18.65 -11.32
CA LYS A 33 65.38 17.58 -10.86
C LYS A 33 65.15 17.63 -9.36
N ALA A 34 64.07 17.00 -8.91
CA ALA A 34 63.77 16.79 -7.49
C ALA A 34 64.32 15.45 -6.94
N LEU A 35 64.58 14.47 -7.81
CA LEU A 35 65.14 13.17 -7.46
C LEU A 35 66.39 12.84 -8.29
N TYR A 36 67.40 12.29 -7.63
CA TYR A 36 68.66 11.84 -8.25
C TYR A 36 69.05 10.46 -7.74
N ILE A 37 69.91 9.78 -8.49
CA ILE A 37 70.59 8.56 -8.03
C ILE A 37 72.08 8.82 -7.73
N PRO A 38 72.75 7.98 -6.91
CA PRO A 38 74.20 8.09 -6.71
C PRO A 38 74.96 8.09 -8.05
N GLY A 39 75.92 9.01 -8.19
CA GLY A 39 76.71 9.18 -9.41
C GLY A 39 76.13 10.16 -10.44
N GLU A 40 74.92 10.69 -10.24
CA GLU A 40 74.27 11.62 -11.17
C GLU A 40 74.74 13.07 -10.98
N ASP A 41 74.69 13.84 -12.07
CA ASP A 41 74.97 15.27 -12.08
C ASP A 41 73.72 16.05 -11.68
N VAL A 42 73.89 16.94 -10.69
CA VAL A 42 72.87 17.87 -10.22
C VAL A 42 73.21 19.25 -10.79
N GLU A 43 72.34 19.80 -11.62
CA GLU A 43 72.46 21.18 -12.08
C GLU A 43 71.74 22.11 -11.10
N ILE A 44 72.54 22.92 -10.41
CA ILE A 44 72.07 23.93 -9.46
C ILE A 44 72.09 25.28 -10.18
N SER A 45 70.94 25.92 -10.29
CA SER A 45 70.81 27.21 -10.96
C SER A 45 69.92 28.18 -10.20
N GLY A 46 70.06 29.46 -10.50
CA GLY A 46 69.27 30.51 -9.88
C GLY A 46 69.62 31.90 -10.38
N THR A 47 69.07 32.90 -9.70
CA THR A 47 69.29 34.33 -9.98
C THR A 47 69.90 35.02 -8.78
N ALA A 48 70.70 36.06 -9.00
CA ALA A 48 71.22 36.97 -7.99
C ALA A 48 71.51 38.35 -8.61
N GLU A 49 71.98 39.32 -7.82
CA GLU A 49 72.45 40.59 -8.39
C GLU A 49 73.58 40.35 -9.42
N PRO A 50 73.55 41.02 -10.60
CA PRO A 50 74.57 40.83 -11.63
C PRO A 50 76.00 41.02 -11.12
N GLY A 51 76.86 40.02 -11.36
CA GLY A 51 78.24 40.00 -10.87
C GLY A 51 78.41 39.70 -9.37
N ALA A 52 77.33 39.45 -8.62
CA ALA A 52 77.42 39.02 -7.23
C ALA A 52 78.12 37.66 -7.12
N SER A 53 78.80 37.44 -5.99
CA SER A 53 79.44 36.17 -5.66
C SER A 53 78.50 35.36 -4.76
N ILE A 54 78.04 34.21 -5.24
CA ILE A 54 77.13 33.31 -4.55
C ILE A 54 77.93 32.13 -4.01
N ASN A 55 77.80 31.88 -2.71
CA ASN A 55 78.31 30.68 -2.07
C ASN A 55 77.22 29.61 -2.01
N ILE A 56 77.46 28.47 -2.65
CA ILE A 56 76.56 27.32 -2.74
C ILE A 56 77.12 26.19 -1.89
N THR A 57 76.36 25.78 -0.89
CA THR A 57 76.63 24.58 -0.10
C THR A 57 75.60 23.51 -0.37
N VAL A 58 76.07 22.28 -0.62
CA VAL A 58 75.21 21.10 -0.73
C VAL A 58 75.48 20.21 0.45
N ASN A 59 74.44 19.92 1.22
CA ASN A 59 74.50 19.08 2.41
C ASN A 59 73.81 17.76 2.11
N ASP A 60 74.49 16.66 2.39
CA ASP A 60 73.85 15.36 2.49
C ASP A 60 73.22 15.18 3.89
N PRO A 61 72.57 14.05 4.20
CA PRO A 61 71.96 13.83 5.50
C PRO A 61 72.91 13.84 6.72
N ARG A 62 74.23 13.92 6.52
CA ARG A 62 75.26 13.85 7.57
C ARG A 62 76.14 15.09 7.63
N GLU A 63 76.54 15.63 6.48
CA GLU A 63 77.54 16.69 6.40
C GLU A 63 77.45 17.52 5.11
N VAL A 64 78.23 18.60 5.08
CA VAL A 64 78.41 19.43 3.89
C VAL A 64 79.34 18.71 2.92
N ILE A 65 78.83 18.37 1.73
CA ILE A 65 79.59 17.62 0.71
C ILE A 65 80.15 18.51 -0.40
N TYR A 66 79.53 19.68 -0.63
CA TYR A 66 80.06 20.72 -1.53
C TYR A 66 80.00 22.09 -0.88
N ASN A 67 81.01 22.91 -1.15
CA ASN A 67 81.08 24.32 -0.78
C ASN A 67 81.81 25.06 -1.91
N LEU A 68 81.05 25.76 -2.75
CA LEU A 68 81.48 26.27 -4.04
C LEU A 68 81.11 27.74 -4.17
N THR A 69 81.91 28.52 -4.89
CA THR A 69 81.62 29.92 -5.17
C THR A 69 81.43 30.13 -6.67
N VAL A 70 80.28 30.68 -7.07
CA VAL A 70 79.94 31.03 -8.45
C VAL A 70 79.56 32.50 -8.53
N SER A 71 79.87 33.17 -9.63
CA SER A 71 79.45 34.56 -9.85
C SER A 71 78.27 34.61 -10.82
N ALA A 72 77.27 35.44 -10.52
CA ALA A 72 76.18 35.71 -11.45
C ALA A 72 76.69 36.42 -12.70
N ASP A 73 76.14 36.06 -13.85
CA ASP A 73 76.42 36.71 -15.13
C ASP A 73 75.86 38.16 -15.16
N PRO A 74 76.15 38.95 -16.21
CA PRO A 74 75.63 40.32 -16.34
C PRO A 74 74.09 40.42 -16.39
N GLU A 75 73.41 39.32 -16.70
CA GLU A 75 71.96 39.18 -16.71
C GLU A 75 71.40 38.74 -15.34
N GLY A 76 72.27 38.40 -14.38
CA GLY A 76 71.90 38.00 -13.02
C GLY A 76 71.68 36.49 -12.83
N ASN A 77 72.00 35.64 -13.80
CA ASN A 77 71.83 34.20 -13.71
C ASN A 77 73.13 33.50 -13.27
N TYR A 78 73.02 32.38 -12.56
CA TYR A 78 74.12 31.48 -12.30
C TYR A 78 73.68 30.02 -12.47
N SER A 79 74.61 29.17 -12.89
CA SER A 79 74.44 27.71 -12.95
C SER A 79 75.76 27.02 -12.62
N ILE A 80 75.68 25.93 -11.84
CA ILE A 80 76.80 25.05 -11.53
C ILE A 80 76.32 23.61 -11.54
N ILE A 81 77.16 22.71 -12.06
CA ILE A 81 76.89 21.27 -12.05
C ILE A 81 77.76 20.62 -10.99
N VAL A 82 77.15 19.82 -10.11
CA VAL A 82 77.84 19.01 -9.11
C VAL A 82 77.51 17.53 -9.29
N SER A 83 78.54 16.68 -9.34
CA SER A 83 78.37 15.24 -9.54
C SER A 83 78.28 14.51 -8.21
N LEU A 84 77.17 13.86 -7.90
CA LEU A 84 77.04 13.06 -6.68
C LEU A 84 78.05 11.90 -6.68
N ALA A 85 78.55 11.53 -5.49
CA ALA A 85 79.40 10.36 -5.37
C ALA A 85 78.65 9.08 -5.80
N ALA A 86 79.35 8.10 -6.37
CA ALA A 86 78.75 6.83 -6.79
C ALA A 86 78.16 6.02 -5.61
N ASP A 87 78.57 6.32 -4.38
CA ASP A 87 78.07 5.79 -3.12
C ASP A 87 77.34 6.85 -2.27
N ALA A 88 76.83 7.92 -2.89
CA ALA A 88 76.05 8.95 -2.22
C ALA A 88 74.93 8.33 -1.37
N LEU A 89 74.76 8.85 -0.15
CA LEU A 89 73.77 8.32 0.77
C LEU A 89 72.36 8.60 0.25
N PRO A 90 71.43 7.64 0.32
CA PRO A 90 70.05 7.95 0.03
C PRO A 90 69.50 8.85 1.14
N GLY A 91 68.70 9.84 0.76
CA GLY A 91 68.10 10.76 1.72
C GLY A 91 67.86 12.15 1.14
N HIS A 92 67.53 13.07 2.04
CA HIS A 92 67.23 14.47 1.72
C HIS A 92 68.53 15.28 1.67
N TYR A 93 68.74 15.99 0.57
CA TYR A 93 69.89 16.85 0.34
C TYR A 93 69.41 18.30 0.29
N VAL A 94 70.11 19.17 1.00
CA VAL A 94 69.78 20.59 1.07
C VAL A 94 70.83 21.38 0.31
N VAL A 95 70.39 22.20 -0.64
CA VAL A 95 71.22 23.15 -1.35
C VAL A 95 70.93 24.54 -0.78
N THR A 96 71.93 25.15 -0.17
CA THR A 96 71.86 26.50 0.37
C THR A 96 72.69 27.44 -0.50
N ALA A 97 72.07 28.47 -1.06
CA ALA A 97 72.75 29.55 -1.77
C ALA A 97 72.77 30.80 -0.88
N SER A 98 73.94 31.44 -0.77
CA SER A 98 74.12 32.61 0.09
C SER A 98 74.96 33.71 -0.57
N THR A 99 74.62 34.96 -0.31
CA THR A 99 75.36 36.17 -0.69
C THR A 99 75.60 37.04 0.54
N ASP A 100 76.23 38.21 0.39
CA ASP A 100 76.46 39.18 1.47
C ASP A 100 75.15 39.84 1.96
N GLY A 101 74.25 39.03 2.57
CA GLY A 101 73.01 39.49 3.20
C GLY A 101 71.79 38.59 3.03
N GLU A 102 71.79 37.66 2.07
CA GLU A 102 70.64 36.80 1.76
C GLU A 102 71.05 35.31 1.72
N THR A 103 70.12 34.43 2.10
CA THR A 103 70.29 32.97 2.04
C THR A 103 68.97 32.33 1.66
N VAL A 104 69.00 31.45 0.66
CA VAL A 104 67.84 30.68 0.18
C VAL A 104 68.22 29.22 0.07
N GLU A 105 67.23 28.35 0.23
CA GLU A 105 67.43 26.91 0.19
C GLU A 105 66.47 26.26 -0.80
N THR A 106 66.95 25.20 -1.43
CA THR A 106 66.13 24.20 -2.12
C THR A 106 66.59 22.83 -1.68
N SER A 107 65.86 21.79 -2.05
CA SER A 107 66.23 20.43 -1.70
C SER A 107 65.86 19.44 -2.78
N PHE A 108 66.65 18.37 -2.85
CA PHE A 108 66.38 17.21 -3.69
C PHE A 108 66.54 15.93 -2.87
N MET A 109 66.09 14.80 -3.41
CA MET A 109 66.19 13.50 -2.78
C MET A 109 67.12 12.59 -3.57
N VAL A 110 68.10 11.99 -2.89
CA VAL A 110 68.91 10.90 -3.47
C VAL A 110 68.25 9.58 -3.14
N THR A 111 68.00 8.76 -4.15
CA THR A 111 67.38 7.45 -4.00
C THR A 111 68.27 6.34 -4.55
N MET A 112 68.25 5.17 -3.90
CA MET A 112 68.91 3.95 -4.40
C MET A 112 68.04 3.22 -5.44
N THR A 113 66.81 3.69 -5.65
CA THR A 113 65.87 3.13 -6.61
C THR A 113 66.21 3.66 -8.01
N ASN A 114 66.32 2.76 -8.98
CA ASN A 114 66.39 3.18 -10.37
C ASN A 114 65.07 3.88 -10.73
N LEU A 115 65.15 5.19 -10.99
CA LEU A 115 63.98 6.02 -11.29
C LEU A 115 63.21 5.51 -12.51
N SER A 116 63.90 4.89 -13.49
CA SER A 116 63.23 4.25 -14.62
C SER A 116 62.34 3.09 -14.19
N MET A 117 62.81 2.24 -13.26
CA MET A 117 62.01 1.13 -12.72
C MET A 117 60.83 1.63 -11.88
N LEU A 118 60.98 2.77 -11.19
CA LEU A 118 59.90 3.38 -10.42
C LEU A 118 58.82 3.94 -11.36
N VAL A 119 59.20 4.63 -12.43
CA VAL A 119 58.29 5.14 -13.46
C VAL A 119 57.55 4.00 -14.15
N GLU A 120 58.24 2.93 -14.58
CA GLU A 120 57.60 1.75 -15.18
C GLU A 120 56.56 1.12 -14.24
N ASN A 121 56.87 1.04 -12.95
CA ASN A 121 55.94 0.53 -11.95
C ASN A 121 54.72 1.45 -11.78
N LEU A 122 54.93 2.76 -11.66
CA LEU A 122 53.85 3.75 -11.56
C LEU A 122 52.97 3.74 -12.81
N LEU A 123 53.54 3.71 -14.01
CA LEU A 123 52.79 3.62 -15.25
C LEU A 123 51.95 2.33 -15.32
N SER A 124 52.49 1.20 -14.84
CA SER A 124 51.70 -0.04 -14.70
C SER A 124 50.53 0.12 -13.72
N HIS A 125 50.69 0.90 -12.65
CA HIS A 125 49.58 1.23 -11.74
C HIS A 125 48.57 2.18 -12.36
N VAL A 126 49.04 3.18 -13.12
CA VAL A 126 48.20 4.12 -13.89
C VAL A 126 47.32 3.36 -14.87
N GLU A 127 47.89 2.45 -15.65
CA GLU A 127 47.14 1.62 -16.62
C GLU A 127 46.06 0.78 -15.94
N ARG A 128 46.39 0.09 -14.84
CA ARG A 128 45.38 -0.67 -14.08
C ARG A 128 44.31 0.23 -13.46
N SER A 129 44.68 1.44 -13.05
CA SER A 129 43.72 2.40 -12.49
C SER A 129 42.79 2.93 -13.59
N GLN A 130 43.31 3.19 -14.77
CA GLN A 130 42.54 3.59 -15.95
C GLN A 130 41.54 2.49 -16.34
N GLU A 131 42.00 1.25 -16.49
CA GLU A 131 41.16 0.09 -16.83
C GLU A 131 40.01 -0.09 -15.83
N ARG A 132 40.29 0.04 -14.52
CA ARG A 132 39.25 -0.02 -13.48
C ARG A 132 38.20 1.09 -13.59
N VAL A 133 38.60 2.29 -14.00
CA VAL A 133 37.65 3.39 -14.22
C VAL A 133 36.85 3.13 -15.49
N GLU A 134 37.49 2.70 -16.57
CA GLU A 134 36.81 2.34 -17.83
C GLU A 134 35.75 1.24 -17.61
N GLU A 135 36.09 0.17 -16.88
CA GLU A 135 35.15 -0.88 -16.49
C GLU A 135 33.96 -0.30 -15.71
N ALA A 136 34.22 0.58 -14.74
CA ALA A 136 33.18 1.19 -13.93
C ALA A 136 32.29 2.17 -14.76
N LEU A 137 32.85 2.87 -15.74
CA LEU A 137 32.08 3.74 -16.63
C LEU A 137 31.24 2.92 -17.63
N ALA A 138 31.74 1.77 -18.08
CA ALA A 138 31.07 0.92 -19.07
C ALA A 138 29.78 0.25 -18.57
N GLU A 139 29.59 0.15 -17.25
CA GLU A 139 28.37 -0.40 -16.64
C GLU A 139 27.18 0.57 -16.69
N PHE A 140 27.38 1.86 -17.01
CA PHE A 140 26.28 2.79 -17.22
C PHE A 140 25.65 2.58 -18.60
N GLU A 141 24.34 2.33 -18.65
CA GLU A 141 23.60 2.19 -19.91
C GLU A 141 23.37 3.55 -20.60
N GLU A 142 23.05 4.60 -19.83
CA GLU A 142 22.98 6.01 -20.27
C GLU A 142 23.37 6.96 -19.12
N GLY A 143 23.95 8.12 -19.43
CA GLY A 143 24.12 9.21 -18.44
C GLY A 143 25.28 9.05 -17.46
N VAL A 144 26.51 8.87 -17.95
CA VAL A 144 27.72 8.88 -17.12
C VAL A 144 27.88 10.25 -16.42
N PRO A 145 28.25 10.30 -15.12
CA PRO A 145 28.46 11.56 -14.41
C PRO A 145 29.51 12.45 -15.08
N GLU A 146 29.18 13.73 -15.28
CA GLU A 146 30.05 14.69 -15.97
C GLU A 146 31.40 14.85 -15.25
N ASP A 147 31.37 15.00 -13.91
CA ASP A 147 32.57 15.10 -13.07
C ASP A 147 33.47 13.85 -13.15
N ALA A 148 32.87 12.67 -13.36
CA ALA A 148 33.61 11.42 -13.53
C ALA A 148 34.31 11.36 -14.90
N LEU A 149 33.64 11.83 -15.95
CA LEU A 149 34.22 11.93 -17.30
C LEU A 149 35.34 12.96 -17.37
N GLU A 150 35.16 14.12 -16.73
CA GLU A 150 36.18 15.17 -16.65
C GLU A 150 37.42 14.65 -15.92
N SER A 151 37.24 14.10 -14.72
CA SER A 151 38.35 13.51 -13.94
C SER A 151 39.03 12.35 -14.66
N TYR A 152 38.28 11.55 -15.42
CA TYR A 152 38.85 10.48 -16.23
C TYR A 152 39.73 11.03 -17.37
N GLN A 153 39.26 12.06 -18.08
CA GLN A 153 40.01 12.72 -19.15
C GLN A 153 41.30 13.36 -18.62
N ASP A 154 41.23 14.09 -17.49
CA ASP A 154 42.41 14.65 -16.83
C ASP A 154 43.43 13.56 -16.45
N GLY A 155 42.93 12.41 -16.00
CA GLY A 155 43.77 11.24 -15.70
C GLY A 155 44.47 10.67 -16.93
N VAL A 156 43.76 10.58 -18.06
CA VAL A 156 44.32 10.13 -19.34
C VAL A 156 45.39 11.10 -19.85
N ASP A 157 45.12 12.41 -19.81
CA ASP A 157 46.06 13.45 -20.25
C ASP A 157 47.34 13.46 -19.40
N ALA A 158 47.21 13.34 -18.07
CA ALA A 158 48.34 13.22 -17.17
C ALA A 158 49.13 11.91 -17.38
N ALA A 159 48.45 10.81 -17.69
CA ALA A 159 49.09 9.53 -18.00
C ALA A 159 49.88 9.59 -19.32
N GLU A 160 49.35 10.25 -20.35
CA GLU A 160 50.05 10.48 -21.62
C GLU A 160 51.30 11.34 -21.41
N THR A 161 51.17 12.42 -20.64
CA THR A 161 52.28 13.29 -20.25
C THR A 161 53.37 12.51 -19.51
N ALA A 162 52.98 11.64 -18.56
CA ALA A 162 53.91 10.80 -17.81
C ALA A 162 54.71 9.85 -18.73
N ARG A 163 54.05 9.24 -19.72
CA ARG A 163 54.70 8.36 -20.71
C ARG A 163 55.68 9.15 -21.59
N GLN A 164 55.30 10.33 -22.05
CA GLN A 164 56.15 11.18 -22.88
C GLN A 164 57.43 11.59 -22.13
N LEU A 165 57.30 12.08 -20.90
CA LEU A 165 58.45 12.48 -20.07
C LEU A 165 59.39 11.29 -19.78
N ALA A 166 58.82 10.10 -19.59
CA ALA A 166 59.60 8.88 -19.40
C ALA A 166 60.43 8.51 -20.66
N GLU A 167 59.86 8.66 -21.86
CA GLU A 167 60.55 8.43 -23.14
C GLU A 167 61.67 9.46 -23.39
N GLU A 168 61.45 10.70 -22.96
CA GLU A 168 62.43 11.79 -23.03
C GLU A 168 63.55 11.65 -21.97
N GLY A 169 63.39 10.75 -21.00
CA GLY A 169 64.34 10.49 -19.92
C GLY A 169 64.18 11.39 -18.69
N ASP A 170 63.17 12.25 -18.67
CA ASP A 170 62.78 13.01 -17.48
C ASP A 170 61.91 12.16 -16.55
N TYR A 171 62.58 11.27 -15.81
CA TYR A 171 61.91 10.40 -14.86
C TYR A 171 61.30 11.13 -13.66
N SER A 172 61.79 12.32 -13.30
CA SER A 172 61.21 13.09 -12.19
C SER A 172 59.86 13.68 -12.58
N GLY A 173 59.78 14.33 -13.74
CA GLY A 173 58.52 14.81 -14.28
C GLY A 173 57.52 13.67 -14.56
N ALA A 174 58.01 12.54 -15.08
CA ALA A 174 57.18 11.37 -15.32
C ALA A 174 56.53 10.81 -14.03
N ILE A 175 57.27 10.77 -12.91
CA ILE A 175 56.72 10.35 -11.61
C ILE A 175 55.61 11.31 -11.15
N GLU A 176 55.83 12.62 -11.27
CA GLU A 176 54.84 13.63 -10.88
C GLU A 176 53.55 13.49 -11.68
N SER A 177 53.65 13.43 -13.01
CA SER A 177 52.50 13.24 -13.90
C SER A 177 51.81 11.89 -13.69
N ALA A 178 52.55 10.81 -13.41
CA ALA A 178 51.95 9.50 -13.10
C ALA A 178 51.15 9.51 -11.79
N LEU A 179 51.65 10.20 -10.75
CA LEU A 179 50.92 10.38 -9.50
C LEU A 179 49.69 11.27 -9.68
N GLN A 180 49.77 12.29 -10.54
CA GLN A 180 48.62 13.12 -10.90
C GLN A 180 47.54 12.28 -11.61
N ALA A 181 47.92 11.47 -12.59
CA ALA A 181 47.01 10.55 -13.28
C ALA A 181 46.28 9.60 -12.31
N LEU A 182 47.02 9.00 -11.36
CA LEU A 182 46.42 8.13 -10.34
C LEU A 182 45.39 8.84 -9.46
N ARG A 183 45.62 10.12 -9.10
CA ARG A 183 44.65 10.90 -8.32
C ARG A 183 43.38 11.17 -9.12
N HIS A 184 43.53 11.62 -10.37
CA HIS A 184 42.40 11.87 -11.25
C HIS A 184 41.57 10.61 -11.52
N PHE A 185 42.21 9.46 -11.74
CA PHE A 185 41.50 8.19 -11.85
C PHE A 185 40.83 7.77 -10.54
N GLN A 186 41.42 8.05 -9.38
CA GLN A 186 40.78 7.82 -8.09
C GLN A 186 39.54 8.70 -7.90
N ASP A 187 39.59 9.97 -8.30
CA ASP A 187 38.47 10.90 -8.20
C ASP A 187 37.36 10.51 -9.19
N ALA A 188 37.70 10.16 -10.43
CA ALA A 188 36.75 9.61 -11.40
C ALA A 188 36.04 8.36 -10.87
N PHE A 189 36.80 7.42 -10.28
CA PHE A 189 36.22 6.22 -9.68
C PHE A 189 35.29 6.54 -8.51
N ARG A 190 35.63 7.53 -7.68
CA ARG A 190 34.79 7.97 -6.56
C ARG A 190 33.46 8.53 -7.06
N SER A 191 33.49 9.44 -8.04
CA SER A 191 32.29 10.05 -8.60
C SER A 191 31.36 9.00 -9.23
N VAL A 192 31.91 7.98 -9.89
CA VAL A 192 31.14 6.83 -10.38
C VAL A 192 30.42 6.10 -9.22
N MET A 193 31.14 5.80 -8.14
CA MET A 193 30.56 5.08 -7.01
C MET A 193 29.49 5.89 -6.26
N GLU A 194 29.65 7.22 -6.17
CA GLU A 194 28.68 8.13 -5.56
C GLU A 194 27.37 8.18 -6.37
N ALA A 195 27.46 8.36 -7.69
CA ALA A 195 26.28 8.38 -8.56
C ALA A 195 25.48 7.06 -8.49
N ARG A 196 26.16 5.92 -8.46
CA ARG A 196 25.51 4.61 -8.28
C ARG A 196 24.80 4.47 -6.94
N ALA A 197 25.39 5.02 -5.87
CA ALA A 197 24.79 4.98 -4.55
C ALA A 197 23.51 5.82 -4.50
N GLU A 198 23.48 6.97 -5.19
CA GLU A 198 22.29 7.82 -5.33
C GLU A 198 21.18 7.12 -6.12
N GLU A 199 21.49 6.52 -7.28
CA GLU A 199 20.51 5.79 -8.09
C GLU A 199 19.90 4.59 -7.32
N ALA A 200 20.74 3.86 -6.57
CA ALA A 200 20.28 2.77 -5.72
C ALA A 200 19.38 3.26 -4.57
N LEU A 201 19.64 4.45 -4.03
CA LEU A 201 18.81 5.06 -3.00
C LEU A 201 17.46 5.51 -3.58
N GLU A 202 17.45 6.18 -4.73
CA GLU A 202 16.23 6.61 -5.42
C GLU A 202 15.34 5.41 -5.75
N THR A 203 15.92 4.33 -6.27
CA THR A 203 15.19 3.07 -6.54
C THR A 203 14.62 2.46 -5.24
N ALA A 204 15.38 2.50 -4.14
CA ALA A 204 14.91 2.01 -2.84
C ALA A 204 13.76 2.87 -2.27
N GLU A 205 13.80 4.19 -2.49
CA GLU A 205 12.73 5.10 -2.10
C GLU A 205 11.46 4.87 -2.92
N GLU A 206 11.56 4.74 -4.25
CA GLU A 206 10.43 4.45 -5.13
C GLU A 206 9.76 3.12 -4.77
N THR A 207 10.57 2.06 -4.55
CA THR A 207 10.04 0.75 -4.12
C THR A 207 9.38 0.80 -2.75
N ALA A 208 9.92 1.57 -1.80
CA ALA A 208 9.30 1.77 -0.49
C ALA A 208 7.98 2.55 -0.58
N GLU A 209 7.90 3.55 -1.46
CA GLU A 209 6.66 4.30 -1.72
C GLU A 209 5.57 3.39 -2.31
N GLU A 210 5.91 2.55 -3.29
CA GLU A 210 4.98 1.56 -3.84
C GLU A 210 4.49 0.55 -2.78
N GLU A 211 5.38 0.06 -1.93
CA GLU A 211 5.01 -0.86 -0.85
C GLU A 211 4.12 -0.19 0.19
N ALA A 212 4.39 1.08 0.53
CA ALA A 212 3.55 1.86 1.42
C ALA A 212 2.14 2.09 0.83
N GLU A 213 2.04 2.40 -0.47
CA GLU A 213 0.74 2.54 -1.15
C GLU A 213 -0.05 1.22 -1.11
N LYS A 214 0.58 0.10 -1.47
CA LYS A 214 -0.03 -1.24 -1.38
C LYS A 214 -0.46 -1.57 0.04
N ALA A 215 0.31 -1.18 1.05
CA ALA A 215 -0.03 -1.41 2.45
C ALA A 215 -1.29 -0.64 2.86
N VAL A 216 -1.44 0.62 2.43
CA VAL A 216 -2.65 1.42 2.67
C VAL A 216 -3.87 0.77 2.03
N GLU A 217 -3.77 0.30 0.78
CA GLU A 217 -4.87 -0.38 0.10
C GLU A 217 -5.31 -1.66 0.81
N LEU A 218 -4.35 -2.48 1.27
CA LEU A 218 -4.62 -3.70 2.02
C LEU A 218 -5.31 -3.41 3.34
N ARG A 219 -4.88 -2.37 4.07
CA ARG A 219 -5.52 -1.96 5.33
C ARG A 219 -6.99 -1.62 5.11
N VAL A 220 -7.30 -0.83 4.08
CA VAL A 220 -8.70 -0.51 3.72
C VAL A 220 -9.50 -1.78 3.38
N ALA A 221 -8.89 -2.74 2.68
CA ALA A 221 -9.55 -3.99 2.33
C ALA A 221 -9.83 -4.88 3.56
N ILE A 222 -8.91 -4.93 4.52
CA ILE A 222 -9.08 -5.63 5.81
C ILE A 222 -10.23 -5.00 6.61
N GLU A 223 -10.26 -3.67 6.72
CA GLU A 223 -11.32 -2.94 7.43
C GLU A 223 -12.70 -3.23 6.85
N ARG A 224 -12.82 -3.28 5.51
CA ARG A 224 -14.05 -3.66 4.81
C ARG A 224 -14.47 -5.09 5.13
N ALA A 225 -13.51 -6.03 5.17
CA ALA A 225 -13.79 -7.42 5.52
C ALA A 225 -14.28 -7.54 6.98
N ARG A 226 -13.66 -6.84 7.93
CA ARG A 226 -14.13 -6.79 9.33
C ARG A 226 -15.52 -6.19 9.46
N ALA A 227 -15.81 -5.10 8.75
CA ALA A 227 -17.14 -4.49 8.73
C ALA A 227 -18.20 -5.47 8.22
N PHE A 228 -17.85 -6.28 7.22
CA PHE A 228 -18.70 -7.35 6.74
C PHE A 228 -18.91 -8.45 7.80
N LEU A 229 -17.86 -8.94 8.44
CA LEU A 229 -17.96 -9.95 9.52
C LEU A 229 -18.86 -9.48 10.67
N ARG A 230 -18.80 -8.19 11.06
CA ARG A 230 -19.72 -7.61 12.06
C ARG A 230 -21.19 -7.74 11.67
N LYS A 231 -21.53 -7.51 10.39
CA LYS A 231 -22.91 -7.68 9.89
C LYS A 231 -23.35 -9.14 9.90
N VAL A 232 -22.44 -10.05 9.59
CA VAL A 232 -22.72 -11.49 9.64
C VAL A 232 -22.95 -11.93 11.09
N ASN A 233 -22.12 -11.49 12.04
CA ASN A 233 -22.32 -11.77 13.46
C ASN A 233 -23.71 -11.32 13.95
N ALA A 234 -24.09 -10.07 13.66
CA ALA A 234 -25.41 -9.55 14.01
C ALA A 234 -26.58 -10.30 13.33
N THR A 235 -26.31 -10.98 12.21
CA THR A 235 -27.31 -11.82 11.54
C THR A 235 -27.37 -13.21 12.19
N ALA A 236 -26.22 -13.79 12.55
CA ALA A 236 -26.15 -15.03 13.31
C ALA A 236 -26.84 -14.90 14.67
N ASP A 237 -26.64 -13.78 15.38
CA ASP A 237 -27.30 -13.53 16.68
C ASP A 237 -28.83 -13.50 16.54
N ARG A 238 -29.36 -12.82 15.51
CA ARG A 238 -30.80 -12.80 15.23
C ARG A 238 -31.34 -14.19 14.87
N LEU A 239 -30.58 -14.97 14.10
CA LEU A 239 -30.98 -16.33 13.74
C LEU A 239 -30.97 -17.26 14.96
N GLU A 240 -29.99 -17.12 15.85
CA GLU A 240 -29.96 -17.87 17.11
C GLU A 240 -31.12 -17.48 18.03
N GLU A 241 -31.45 -16.18 18.15
CA GLU A 241 -32.63 -15.70 18.88
C GLU A 241 -33.94 -16.30 18.34
N ASP A 242 -34.01 -16.50 17.03
CA ASP A 242 -35.14 -17.15 16.35
C ASP A 242 -35.10 -18.69 16.46
N GLY A 243 -34.08 -19.26 17.12
CA GLY A 243 -33.95 -20.69 17.41
C GLY A 243 -33.19 -21.52 16.37
N TYR A 244 -32.53 -20.88 15.41
CA TYR A 244 -31.72 -21.58 14.40
C TYR A 244 -30.32 -21.90 14.93
N ASP A 245 -29.80 -23.09 14.58
CA ASP A 245 -28.43 -23.48 14.90
C ASP A 245 -27.43 -22.73 14.01
N VAL A 246 -26.64 -21.85 14.63
CA VAL A 246 -25.64 -21.02 13.96
C VAL A 246 -24.20 -21.45 14.27
N SER A 247 -24.01 -22.62 14.88
CA SER A 247 -22.70 -23.06 15.40
C SER A 247 -21.61 -23.06 14.34
N GLN A 248 -21.89 -23.61 13.15
CA GLN A 248 -20.93 -23.64 12.03
C GLN A 248 -20.61 -22.24 11.49
N ILE A 249 -21.59 -21.33 11.45
CA ILE A 249 -21.35 -19.95 11.02
C ILE A 249 -20.45 -19.23 12.02
N ARG A 250 -20.64 -19.47 13.33
CA ARG A 250 -19.77 -18.89 14.38
C ARG A 250 -18.35 -19.41 14.31
N GLU A 251 -18.17 -20.70 14.03
CA GLU A 251 -16.85 -21.30 13.86
C GLU A 251 -16.09 -20.67 12.68
N VAL A 252 -16.73 -20.60 11.50
CA VAL A 252 -16.11 -19.98 10.31
C VAL A 252 -15.90 -18.48 10.49
N LEU A 253 -16.78 -17.79 11.22
CA LEU A 253 -16.62 -16.37 11.55
C LEU A 253 -15.41 -16.13 12.47
N ALA A 254 -15.18 -17.00 13.45
CA ALA A 254 -13.99 -16.95 14.30
C ALA A 254 -12.72 -17.17 13.47
N GLU A 255 -12.70 -18.21 12.61
CA GLU A 255 -11.58 -18.47 11.70
C GLU A 255 -11.27 -17.25 10.79
N ALA A 256 -12.30 -16.59 10.25
CA ALA A 256 -12.13 -15.41 9.41
C ALA A 256 -11.57 -14.22 10.20
N ASN A 257 -12.02 -14.01 11.45
CA ASN A 257 -11.47 -12.96 12.31
C ASN A 257 -10.00 -13.21 12.65
N ASP A 258 -9.64 -14.44 12.99
CA ASP A 258 -8.25 -14.82 13.31
C ASP A 258 -7.34 -14.60 12.11
N THR A 259 -7.80 -14.97 10.91
CA THR A 259 -7.04 -14.77 9.67
C THR A 259 -6.86 -13.28 9.34
N LEU A 260 -7.90 -12.45 9.55
CA LEU A 260 -7.79 -11.00 9.38
C LEU A 260 -6.89 -10.35 10.43
N ALA A 261 -6.90 -10.83 11.68
CA ALA A 261 -5.99 -10.35 12.72
C ALA A 261 -4.53 -10.63 12.34
N ARG A 262 -4.24 -11.83 11.81
CA ARG A 262 -2.92 -12.16 11.28
C ARG A 262 -2.53 -11.27 10.09
N ALA A 263 -3.46 -10.97 9.20
CA ALA A 263 -3.19 -10.08 8.07
C ALA A 263 -2.79 -8.67 8.53
N GLU A 264 -3.41 -8.15 9.59
CA GLU A 264 -3.03 -6.87 10.19
C GLU A 264 -1.66 -6.91 10.86
N GLU A 265 -1.37 -7.95 11.64
CA GLU A 265 -0.06 -8.11 12.28
C GLU A 265 1.07 -8.16 11.24
N LEU A 266 0.86 -8.89 10.14
CA LEU A 266 1.82 -8.94 9.03
C LEU A 266 2.02 -7.57 8.40
N LEU A 267 0.94 -6.82 8.21
CA LEU A 267 0.98 -5.48 7.64
C LEU A 267 1.69 -4.48 8.56
N GLU A 268 1.43 -4.54 9.87
CA GLU A 268 2.11 -3.73 10.90
C GLU A 268 3.60 -4.06 10.99
N SER A 269 3.98 -5.32 10.74
CA SER A 269 5.38 -5.74 10.69
C SER A 269 6.10 -5.39 9.37
N GLY A 270 5.38 -4.86 8.38
CA GLY A 270 5.92 -4.47 7.08
C GLY A 270 5.92 -5.58 6.02
N ASP A 271 5.43 -6.78 6.31
CA ASP A 271 5.34 -7.88 5.34
C ASP A 271 4.06 -7.76 4.50
N VAL A 272 4.07 -6.81 3.56
CA VAL A 272 2.93 -6.46 2.69
C VAL A 272 2.48 -7.66 1.84
N SER A 273 3.43 -8.46 1.37
CA SER A 273 3.14 -9.65 0.55
C SER A 273 2.43 -10.73 1.34
N ALA A 274 2.95 -11.08 2.54
CA ALA A 274 2.29 -12.06 3.40
C ALA A 274 0.93 -11.57 3.90
N ALA A 275 0.78 -10.27 4.18
CA ALA A 275 -0.50 -9.66 4.53
C ALA A 275 -1.54 -9.82 3.40
N ALA A 276 -1.14 -9.61 2.14
CA ALA A 276 -2.01 -9.84 0.99
C ALA A 276 -2.47 -11.30 0.86
N HIS A 277 -1.58 -12.26 1.11
CA HIS A 277 -1.91 -13.68 1.14
C HIS A 277 -2.89 -14.03 2.26
N ALA A 278 -2.63 -13.55 3.48
CA ALA A 278 -3.55 -13.76 4.61
C ALA A 278 -4.94 -13.16 4.35
N LEU A 279 -5.01 -11.98 3.72
CA LEU A 279 -6.30 -11.39 3.31
C LEU A 279 -7.01 -12.25 2.24
N ALA A 280 -6.28 -12.86 1.31
CA ALA A 280 -6.85 -13.77 0.32
C ALA A 280 -7.45 -15.02 0.99
N ASP A 281 -6.76 -15.58 1.97
CA ASP A 281 -7.26 -16.71 2.77
C ASP A 281 -8.52 -16.33 3.54
N ALA A 282 -8.52 -15.15 4.20
CA ALA A 282 -9.69 -14.63 4.90
C ALA A 282 -10.89 -14.46 3.96
N ARG A 283 -10.67 -13.99 2.72
CA ARG A 283 -11.72 -13.92 1.69
C ARG A 283 -12.27 -15.30 1.32
N GLY A 284 -11.41 -16.32 1.23
CA GLY A 284 -11.84 -17.71 1.03
C GLY A 284 -12.75 -18.20 2.15
N THR A 285 -12.38 -17.94 3.41
CA THR A 285 -13.17 -18.29 4.60
C THR A 285 -14.51 -17.53 4.63
N ILE A 286 -14.50 -16.23 4.31
CA ILE A 286 -15.71 -15.41 4.13
C ILE A 286 -16.63 -16.00 3.05
N GLY A 287 -16.06 -16.49 1.94
CA GLY A 287 -16.81 -17.17 0.89
C GLY A 287 -17.54 -18.42 1.40
N ARG A 288 -16.86 -19.25 2.21
CA ARG A 288 -17.49 -20.42 2.85
C ARG A 288 -18.61 -20.01 3.81
N MET A 289 -18.37 -18.99 4.63
CA MET A 289 -19.36 -18.43 5.56
C MET A 289 -20.62 -17.95 4.82
N MET A 290 -20.45 -17.30 3.67
CA MET A 290 -21.58 -16.88 2.82
C MET A 290 -22.36 -18.06 2.25
N GLY A 291 -21.70 -19.14 1.86
CA GLY A 291 -22.36 -20.38 1.46
C GLY A 291 -23.24 -20.96 2.56
N LEU A 292 -22.70 -21.02 3.79
CA LEU A 292 -23.46 -21.47 4.96
C LEU A 292 -24.67 -20.57 5.23
N LEU A 293 -24.48 -19.25 5.21
CA LEU A 293 -25.55 -18.28 5.44
C LEU A 293 -26.64 -18.37 4.37
N HIS A 294 -26.28 -18.59 3.10
CA HIS A 294 -27.25 -18.81 2.02
C HIS A 294 -28.05 -20.10 2.23
N SER A 295 -27.39 -21.20 2.62
CA SER A 295 -28.08 -22.47 2.91
C SER A 295 -29.06 -22.33 4.08
N MET A 296 -28.67 -21.61 5.12
CA MET A 296 -29.53 -21.35 6.28
C MET A 296 -30.69 -20.44 5.92
N ALA A 297 -30.46 -19.39 5.12
CA ALA A 297 -31.53 -18.54 4.61
C ALA A 297 -32.56 -19.33 3.79
N LYS A 298 -32.11 -20.28 2.96
CA LYS A 298 -33.01 -21.17 2.20
C LYS A 298 -33.85 -22.04 3.14
N LYS A 299 -33.26 -22.61 4.19
CA LYS A 299 -33.98 -23.38 5.22
C LYS A 299 -35.02 -22.53 5.96
N VAL A 300 -34.63 -21.33 6.39
CA VAL A 300 -35.52 -20.36 7.06
C VAL A 300 -36.72 -20.00 6.15
N LYS A 301 -36.48 -19.77 4.85
CA LYS A 301 -37.55 -19.51 3.89
C LYS A 301 -38.50 -20.70 3.77
N ALA A 302 -37.97 -21.92 3.67
CA ALA A 302 -38.77 -23.14 3.57
C ALA A 302 -39.67 -23.33 4.80
N GLU A 303 -39.12 -23.20 6.01
CA GLU A 303 -39.90 -23.32 7.26
C GLU A 303 -40.98 -22.23 7.38
N LYS A 304 -40.71 -21.02 6.90
CA LYS A 304 -41.72 -19.94 6.86
C LYS A 304 -42.82 -20.22 5.84
N ALA A 305 -42.47 -20.71 4.65
CA ALA A 305 -43.41 -21.10 3.62
C ALA A 305 -44.30 -22.27 4.08
N GLU A 306 -43.71 -23.25 4.78
CA GLU A 306 -44.47 -24.39 5.32
C GLU A 306 -45.50 -23.95 6.38
N LYS A 307 -45.11 -23.04 7.28
CA LYS A 307 -46.05 -22.42 8.24
C LYS A 307 -47.16 -21.64 7.52
N PHE A 308 -46.84 -20.99 6.41
CA PHE A 308 -47.84 -20.29 5.60
C PHE A 308 -48.80 -21.27 4.92
N VAL A 309 -48.31 -22.36 4.31
CA VAL A 309 -49.13 -23.45 3.76
C VAL A 309 -50.08 -24.01 4.81
N GLU A 310 -49.59 -24.28 6.03
CA GLU A 310 -50.41 -24.81 7.12
C GLU A 310 -51.51 -23.82 7.54
N GLN A 311 -51.22 -22.52 7.53
CA GLN A 311 -52.21 -21.47 7.80
C GLN A 311 -53.24 -21.36 6.67
N MET A 312 -52.82 -21.51 5.42
CA MET A 312 -53.69 -21.48 4.25
C MET A 312 -54.66 -22.67 4.25
N GLN A 313 -54.19 -23.88 4.56
CA GLN A 313 -55.06 -25.06 4.70
C GLN A 313 -56.14 -24.84 5.78
N LYS A 314 -55.76 -24.29 6.95
CA LYS A 314 -56.73 -23.93 8.00
C LYS A 314 -57.73 -22.86 7.56
N ARG A 315 -57.34 -21.96 6.65
CA ARG A 315 -58.24 -20.93 6.09
C ARG A 315 -59.22 -21.54 5.10
N ILE A 316 -58.76 -22.44 4.23
CA ILE A 316 -59.60 -23.12 3.25
C ILE A 316 -60.67 -23.96 3.97
N GLN A 317 -60.28 -24.81 4.93
CA GLN A 317 -61.24 -25.57 5.72
C GLN A 317 -62.31 -24.66 6.38
N GLY A 318 -61.89 -23.52 6.93
CA GLY A 318 -62.82 -22.56 7.54
C GLY A 318 -63.75 -21.87 6.54
N LEU A 319 -63.34 -21.71 5.28
CA LEU A 319 -64.19 -21.22 4.20
C LEU A 319 -65.19 -22.29 3.76
N GLU A 320 -64.74 -23.53 3.58
CA GLU A 320 -65.61 -24.66 3.25
C GLU A 320 -66.71 -24.85 4.30
N ASP A 321 -66.35 -24.82 5.59
CA ASP A 321 -67.31 -24.91 6.70
C ASP A 321 -68.36 -23.77 6.64
N LYS A 322 -67.97 -22.56 6.24
CA LYS A 322 -68.88 -21.41 6.09
C LYS A 322 -69.77 -21.54 4.86
N ILE A 323 -69.22 -21.99 3.73
CA ILE A 323 -69.99 -22.24 2.49
C ILE A 323 -71.04 -23.32 2.76
N ASP A 324 -70.67 -24.38 3.47
CA ASP A 324 -71.57 -25.47 3.84
C ASP A 324 -72.69 -25.00 4.79
N LYS A 325 -72.38 -24.15 5.77
CA LYS A 325 -73.40 -23.51 6.64
C LYS A 325 -74.38 -22.64 5.85
N LEU A 326 -73.88 -21.92 4.85
CA LEU A 326 -74.68 -21.02 4.01
C LEU A 326 -75.30 -21.72 2.80
N ARG A 327 -75.24 -23.05 2.71
CA ARG A 327 -75.68 -23.82 1.53
C ARG A 327 -77.12 -23.53 1.12
N ASP A 328 -78.03 -23.35 2.07
CA ASP A 328 -79.45 -23.07 1.80
C ASP A 328 -79.69 -21.62 1.33
N ARG A 329 -78.69 -20.74 1.46
CA ARG A 329 -78.71 -19.33 1.04
C ARG A 329 -77.99 -19.10 -0.28
N LEU A 330 -77.24 -20.09 -0.77
CA LEU A 330 -76.44 -20.03 -1.97
C LEU A 330 -77.11 -20.81 -3.11
N GLU A 331 -76.81 -20.45 -4.35
CA GLU A 331 -77.16 -21.33 -5.48
C GLU A 331 -76.32 -22.61 -5.38
N GLU A 332 -76.96 -23.78 -5.39
CA GLU A 332 -76.28 -25.07 -5.25
C GLU A 332 -75.10 -25.22 -6.23
N LYS A 333 -75.28 -24.76 -7.47
CA LYS A 333 -74.23 -24.78 -8.50
C LYS A 333 -73.02 -23.91 -8.14
N ASN A 334 -73.23 -22.76 -7.52
CA ASN A 334 -72.17 -21.81 -7.18
C ASN A 334 -71.41 -22.30 -5.94
N ALA A 335 -72.11 -22.81 -4.93
CA ALA A 335 -71.49 -23.45 -3.77
C ALA A 335 -70.64 -24.67 -4.16
N VAL A 336 -71.14 -25.52 -5.08
CA VAL A 336 -70.37 -26.67 -5.58
C VAL A 336 -69.11 -26.25 -6.32
N ARG A 337 -69.16 -25.20 -7.14
CA ARG A 337 -67.98 -24.68 -7.85
C ARG A 337 -66.95 -24.09 -6.90
N ALA A 338 -67.39 -23.25 -5.96
CA ALA A 338 -66.51 -22.69 -4.94
C ALA A 338 -65.78 -23.78 -4.15
N ASN A 339 -66.50 -24.82 -3.69
CA ASN A 339 -65.89 -25.95 -2.98
C ASN A 339 -64.94 -26.77 -3.88
N GLN A 340 -65.24 -26.95 -5.17
CA GLN A 340 -64.32 -27.61 -6.10
C GLN A 340 -63.02 -26.81 -6.30
N THR A 341 -63.12 -25.49 -6.40
CA THR A 341 -61.98 -24.58 -6.50
C THR A 341 -61.12 -24.64 -5.23
N LEU A 342 -61.74 -24.56 -4.05
CA LEU A 342 -61.05 -24.67 -2.77
C LEU A 342 -60.34 -26.03 -2.60
N GLN A 343 -61.01 -27.13 -2.95
CA GLN A 343 -60.41 -28.46 -2.91
C GLN A 343 -59.19 -28.58 -3.87
N ALA A 344 -59.27 -28.00 -5.07
CA ALA A 344 -58.15 -27.98 -6.00
C ALA A 344 -56.95 -27.18 -5.44
N VAL A 345 -57.21 -26.09 -4.72
CA VAL A 345 -56.17 -25.34 -4.02
C VAL A 345 -55.57 -26.16 -2.86
N GLU A 346 -56.36 -26.92 -2.10
CA GLU A 346 -55.79 -27.80 -1.05
C GLU A 346 -54.84 -28.84 -1.62
N GLU A 347 -55.19 -29.48 -2.74
CA GLU A 347 -54.31 -30.39 -3.45
C GLU A 347 -53.03 -29.68 -3.93
N LYS A 348 -53.14 -28.42 -4.38
CA LYS A 348 -51.98 -27.60 -4.74
C LYS A 348 -51.10 -27.30 -3.53
N LEU A 349 -51.66 -26.91 -2.40
CA LEU A 349 -50.93 -26.67 -1.15
C LEU A 349 -50.20 -27.92 -0.65
N GLN A 350 -50.77 -29.11 -0.87
CA GLN A 350 -50.09 -30.37 -0.55
C GLN A 350 -48.88 -30.60 -1.48
N ARG A 351 -48.99 -30.32 -2.78
CA ARG A 351 -47.85 -30.38 -3.71
C ARG A 351 -46.77 -29.36 -3.36
N ILE A 352 -47.16 -28.15 -2.96
CA ILE A 352 -46.24 -27.11 -2.49
C ILE A 352 -45.47 -27.61 -1.26
N ARG A 353 -46.12 -28.27 -0.29
CA ARG A 353 -45.44 -28.86 0.87
C ARG A 353 -44.40 -29.91 0.43
N GLU A 354 -44.74 -30.80 -0.49
CA GLU A 354 -43.82 -31.80 -1.03
C GLU A 354 -42.59 -31.14 -1.72
N ARG A 355 -42.81 -30.03 -2.44
CA ARG A 355 -41.71 -29.24 -3.04
C ARG A 355 -40.80 -28.59 -1.99
N LEU A 356 -41.39 -28.03 -0.92
CA LEU A 356 -40.64 -27.44 0.19
C LEU A 356 -39.74 -28.49 0.86
N GLU A 357 -40.27 -29.70 1.10
CA GLU A 357 -39.50 -30.83 1.62
C GLU A 357 -38.38 -31.28 0.67
N ALA A 358 -38.63 -31.24 -0.65
CA ALA A 358 -37.63 -31.51 -1.68
C ALA A 358 -36.58 -30.38 -1.83
N GLY A 359 -36.78 -29.24 -1.17
CA GLY A 359 -35.89 -28.08 -1.22
C GLY A 359 -36.08 -27.18 -2.45
N ASP A 360 -37.19 -27.31 -3.18
CA ASP A 360 -37.57 -26.46 -4.32
C ASP A 360 -38.36 -25.22 -3.85
N VAL A 361 -37.68 -24.40 -3.04
CA VAL A 361 -38.31 -23.32 -2.26
C VAL A 361 -38.83 -22.19 -3.14
N ASP A 362 -38.07 -21.78 -4.16
CA ASP A 362 -38.45 -20.61 -4.97
C ASP A 362 -39.69 -20.93 -5.83
N ALA A 363 -39.75 -22.11 -6.47
CA ALA A 363 -40.94 -22.54 -7.19
C ALA A 363 -42.15 -22.74 -6.27
N ALA A 364 -41.93 -23.23 -5.05
CA ALA A 364 -43.00 -23.35 -4.06
C ALA A 364 -43.55 -21.98 -3.62
N LEU A 365 -42.73 -20.93 -3.59
CA LEU A 365 -43.17 -19.56 -3.29
C LEU A 365 -44.01 -18.97 -4.43
N ASP A 366 -43.60 -19.19 -5.69
CA ASP A 366 -44.37 -18.75 -6.85
C ASP A 366 -45.74 -19.45 -6.90
N GLU A 367 -45.79 -20.77 -6.69
CA GLU A 367 -47.05 -21.52 -6.64
C GLU A 367 -47.93 -21.13 -5.44
N LEU A 368 -47.34 -20.63 -4.36
CA LEU A 368 -48.08 -20.13 -3.19
C LEU A 368 -48.82 -18.82 -3.50
N ASP A 369 -48.20 -17.92 -4.26
CA ASP A 369 -48.85 -16.68 -4.67
C ASP A 369 -50.06 -16.99 -5.58
N ASP A 370 -49.91 -17.91 -6.53
CA ASP A 370 -51.03 -18.39 -7.39
C ASP A 370 -52.17 -19.00 -6.55
N ALA A 371 -51.83 -19.77 -5.50
CA ALA A 371 -52.83 -20.40 -4.63
C ALA A 371 -53.65 -19.37 -3.84
N VAL A 372 -53.09 -18.20 -3.52
CA VAL A 372 -53.82 -17.13 -2.84
C VAL A 372 -54.86 -16.52 -3.77
N GLU A 373 -54.51 -16.27 -5.04
CA GLU A 373 -55.42 -15.71 -6.03
C GLU A 373 -56.59 -16.65 -6.34
N GLU A 374 -56.34 -17.95 -6.50
CA GLU A 374 -57.38 -18.96 -6.78
C GLU A 374 -58.41 -19.11 -5.66
N ILE A 375 -58.03 -18.87 -4.40
CA ILE A 375 -58.98 -18.87 -3.28
C ILE A 375 -59.96 -17.71 -3.40
N ASP A 376 -59.47 -16.52 -3.75
CA ASP A 376 -60.32 -15.36 -3.94
C ASP A 376 -61.27 -15.54 -5.14
N GLU A 377 -60.81 -16.17 -6.21
CA GLU A 377 -61.65 -16.56 -7.35
C GLU A 377 -62.74 -17.55 -6.93
N GLY A 378 -62.41 -18.59 -6.15
CA GLY A 378 -63.38 -19.56 -5.66
C GLY A 378 -64.49 -18.92 -4.80
N ILE A 379 -64.16 -17.92 -3.98
CA ILE A 379 -65.16 -17.19 -3.20
C ILE A 379 -66.04 -16.29 -4.10
N ASP A 380 -65.50 -15.72 -5.18
CA ASP A 380 -66.28 -14.92 -6.13
C ASP A 380 -67.33 -15.75 -6.87
N GLU A 381 -67.13 -17.06 -7.03
CA GLU A 381 -68.10 -17.94 -7.69
C GLU A 381 -69.44 -17.99 -6.97
N LEU A 382 -69.48 -17.73 -5.65
CA LEU A 382 -70.67 -17.83 -4.80
C LEU A 382 -71.83 -16.94 -5.26
N ASN A 383 -71.55 -15.74 -5.82
CA ASN A 383 -72.50 -14.80 -6.43
C ASN A 383 -73.86 -14.55 -5.70
N GLY A 384 -73.91 -14.75 -4.38
CA GLY A 384 -75.05 -14.35 -3.54
C GLY A 384 -75.08 -12.84 -3.31
N HIS A 385 -76.24 -12.28 -2.93
CA HIS A 385 -76.49 -10.85 -2.68
C HIS A 385 -75.53 -10.26 -1.61
N GLY A 386 -74.27 -9.98 -1.96
CA GLY A 386 -73.22 -9.49 -1.05
C GLY A 386 -72.46 -10.56 -0.25
N ILE A 387 -72.84 -11.85 -0.31
CA ILE A 387 -72.24 -12.91 0.53
C ILE A 387 -70.74 -13.14 0.22
N SER A 388 -70.32 -13.13 -1.06
CA SER A 388 -68.91 -13.34 -1.40
C SER A 388 -68.01 -12.26 -0.80
N SER A 389 -68.43 -10.99 -0.89
CA SER A 389 -67.71 -9.85 -0.33
C SER A 389 -67.56 -9.97 1.19
N LEU A 390 -68.67 -10.25 1.88
CA LEU A 390 -68.69 -10.41 3.33
C LEU A 390 -67.81 -11.58 3.80
N LEU A 391 -67.79 -12.70 3.07
CA LEU A 391 -66.92 -13.83 3.38
C LEU A 391 -65.43 -13.52 3.13
N LYS A 392 -65.09 -12.78 2.07
CA LYS A 392 -63.71 -12.33 1.81
C LYS A 392 -63.20 -11.42 2.92
N GLU A 393 -64.01 -10.43 3.31
CA GLU A 393 -63.66 -9.50 4.38
C GLU A 393 -63.58 -10.21 5.74
N ALA A 394 -64.52 -11.10 6.06
CA ALA A 394 -64.46 -11.94 7.26
C ALA A 394 -63.18 -12.80 7.29
N ASN A 395 -62.78 -13.42 6.17
CA ASN A 395 -61.53 -14.17 6.07
C ASN A 395 -60.30 -13.28 6.32
N ARG A 396 -60.32 -12.04 5.83
CA ARG A 396 -59.26 -11.05 6.10
C ARG A 396 -59.19 -10.67 7.58
N VAL A 397 -60.33 -10.43 8.24
CA VAL A 397 -60.39 -10.16 9.69
C VAL A 397 -59.89 -11.36 10.50
N GLU A 398 -60.27 -12.58 10.12
CA GLU A 398 -59.75 -13.80 10.76
C GLU A 398 -58.25 -13.97 10.58
N ALA A 399 -57.70 -13.65 9.40
CA ALA A 399 -56.25 -13.67 9.19
C ALA A 399 -55.54 -12.68 10.13
N LYS A 400 -56.10 -11.47 10.32
CA LYS A 400 -55.60 -10.50 11.31
C LYS A 400 -55.69 -11.05 12.74
N ILE A 401 -56.81 -11.67 13.11
CA ILE A 401 -56.99 -12.32 14.42
C ILE A 401 -55.91 -13.38 14.66
N ARG A 402 -55.65 -14.26 13.67
CA ARG A 402 -54.60 -15.30 13.78
C ARG A 402 -53.22 -14.68 14.00
N ALA A 403 -52.86 -13.64 13.23
CA ALA A 403 -51.59 -12.95 13.37
C ALA A 403 -51.43 -12.25 14.74
N LEU A 404 -52.49 -11.59 15.22
CA LEU A 404 -52.52 -10.96 16.53
C LEU A 404 -52.43 -12.00 17.66
N ASN A 405 -53.08 -13.15 17.51
CA ASN A 405 -53.01 -14.24 18.48
C ASN A 405 -51.59 -14.83 18.56
N ALA A 406 -50.93 -15.06 17.42
CA ALA A 406 -49.53 -15.49 17.39
C ALA A 406 -48.61 -14.47 18.08
N THR A 407 -48.89 -13.17 17.88
CA THR A 407 -48.15 -12.07 18.52
C THR A 407 -48.38 -12.05 20.03
N ALA A 408 -49.62 -12.19 20.49
CA ALA A 408 -49.95 -12.28 21.91
C ALA A 408 -49.24 -13.45 22.59
N MET A 409 -49.20 -14.61 21.93
CA MET A 409 -48.47 -15.79 22.40
C MET A 409 -46.96 -15.55 22.51
N MET A 410 -46.36 -14.88 21.51
CA MET A 410 -44.95 -14.48 21.54
C MET A 410 -44.66 -13.53 22.71
N LEU A 411 -45.50 -12.51 22.91
CA LEU A 411 -45.37 -11.55 24.01
C LEU A 411 -45.42 -12.26 25.37
N LYS A 412 -46.38 -13.17 25.54
CA LYS A 412 -46.52 -13.99 26.75
C LYS A 412 -45.28 -14.86 27.01
N ASN A 413 -44.74 -15.50 25.97
CA ASN A 413 -43.51 -16.29 26.08
C ASN A 413 -42.29 -15.43 26.45
N ARG A 414 -42.31 -14.13 26.10
CA ARG A 414 -41.31 -13.14 26.50
C ARG A 414 -41.61 -12.48 27.87
N GLY A 415 -42.61 -12.97 28.60
CA GLY A 415 -43.01 -12.45 29.91
C GLY A 415 -43.70 -11.09 29.88
N LEU A 416 -44.23 -10.67 28.73
CA LEU A 416 -44.95 -9.41 28.55
C LEU A 416 -46.46 -9.63 28.69
N ASN A 417 -47.17 -8.61 29.20
CA ASN A 417 -48.63 -8.68 29.34
C ASN A 417 -49.32 -8.51 27.97
N ALA A 418 -50.08 -9.54 27.57
CA ALA A 418 -50.85 -9.57 26.33
C ALA A 418 -52.37 -9.62 26.55
N SER A 419 -52.86 -9.49 27.79
CA SER A 419 -54.28 -9.73 28.13
C SER A 419 -55.26 -8.83 27.37
N GLY A 420 -54.93 -7.55 27.16
CA GLY A 420 -55.78 -6.64 26.39
C GLY A 420 -55.93 -7.03 24.92
N VAL A 421 -54.86 -7.57 24.33
CA VAL A 421 -54.90 -8.08 22.95
C VAL A 421 -55.74 -9.37 22.87
N GLU A 422 -55.61 -10.25 23.87
CA GLU A 422 -56.41 -11.48 23.95
C GLU A 422 -57.93 -11.17 24.10
N GLU A 423 -58.30 -10.16 24.88
CA GLU A 423 -59.69 -9.71 25.04
C GLU A 423 -60.28 -9.15 23.74
N GLU A 424 -59.54 -8.29 23.03
CA GLU A 424 -59.96 -7.72 21.74
C GLU A 424 -60.10 -8.81 20.66
N ILE A 425 -59.17 -9.76 20.60
CA ILE A 425 -59.28 -10.94 19.74
C ILE A 425 -60.54 -11.74 20.05
N SER A 426 -60.84 -11.96 21.34
CA SER A 426 -62.03 -12.72 21.73
C SER A 426 -63.32 -12.00 21.32
N ARG A 427 -63.38 -10.67 21.46
CA ARG A 427 -64.52 -9.86 21.02
C ARG A 427 -64.73 -9.96 19.52
N ALA A 428 -63.68 -9.76 18.73
CA ALA A 428 -63.75 -9.85 17.27
C ALA A 428 -64.24 -11.24 16.80
N ARG A 429 -63.80 -12.33 17.46
CA ARG A 429 -64.29 -13.69 17.15
C ARG A 429 -65.79 -13.84 17.40
N SER A 430 -66.29 -13.35 18.54
CA SER A 430 -67.72 -13.42 18.84
C SER A 430 -68.57 -12.64 17.83
N LEU A 431 -68.10 -11.46 17.40
CA LEU A 431 -68.78 -10.66 16.37
C LEU A 431 -68.81 -11.37 15.01
N LEU A 432 -67.73 -12.05 14.62
CA LEU A 432 -67.70 -12.87 13.40
C LEU A 432 -68.63 -14.09 13.47
N GLU A 433 -68.81 -14.66 14.66
CA GLU A 433 -69.72 -15.78 14.90
C GLU A 433 -71.19 -15.32 14.76
N GLU A 434 -71.55 -14.19 15.37
CA GLU A 434 -72.87 -13.57 15.23
C GLU A 434 -73.14 -13.11 13.78
N MET A 435 -72.11 -12.58 13.09
CA MET A 435 -72.18 -12.21 11.68
C MET A 435 -72.57 -13.41 10.79
N MET A 436 -72.00 -14.60 11.06
CA MET A 436 -72.37 -15.83 10.35
C MET A 436 -73.82 -16.24 10.63
N GLU A 437 -74.30 -16.12 11.87
CA GLU A 437 -75.71 -16.38 12.22
C GLU A 437 -76.66 -15.46 11.44
N ARG A 438 -76.33 -14.17 11.30
CA ARG A 438 -77.12 -13.23 10.49
C ARG A 438 -77.13 -13.60 9.01
N LEU A 439 -76.01 -14.05 8.46
CA LEU A 439 -75.96 -14.55 7.08
C LEU A 439 -76.84 -15.79 6.87
N GLU A 440 -76.85 -16.73 7.82
CA GLU A 440 -77.71 -17.92 7.79
C GLU A 440 -79.21 -17.54 7.79
N GLU A 441 -79.58 -16.53 8.58
CA GLU A 441 -80.94 -15.96 8.61
C GLU A 441 -81.28 -15.14 7.35
N GLY A 442 -80.26 -14.74 6.57
CA GLY A 442 -80.40 -13.96 5.34
C GLY A 442 -80.33 -12.44 5.54
N ASP A 443 -79.90 -11.97 6.70
CA ASP A 443 -79.71 -10.56 7.07
C ASP A 443 -78.28 -10.10 6.71
N THR A 444 -78.09 -9.75 5.43
CA THR A 444 -76.76 -9.35 4.92
C THR A 444 -76.32 -7.98 5.42
N GLU A 445 -77.27 -7.07 5.68
CA GLU A 445 -76.98 -5.71 6.20
C GLU A 445 -76.57 -5.77 7.68
N GLY A 446 -77.25 -6.59 8.50
CA GLY A 446 -76.85 -6.85 9.88
C GLY A 446 -75.49 -7.56 9.97
N ALA A 447 -75.22 -8.49 9.04
CA ALA A 447 -73.93 -9.16 8.93
C ALA A 447 -72.78 -8.19 8.58
N GLU A 448 -73.01 -7.25 7.67
CA GLU A 448 -72.05 -6.20 7.30
C GLU A 448 -71.70 -5.32 8.50
N GLY A 449 -72.69 -4.85 9.26
CA GLY A 449 -72.45 -4.03 10.46
C GLY A 449 -71.63 -4.75 11.54
N LEU A 450 -71.90 -6.04 11.77
CA LEU A 450 -71.13 -6.85 12.72
C LEU A 450 -69.67 -7.07 12.26
N LEU A 451 -69.45 -7.17 10.95
CA LEU A 451 -68.12 -7.31 10.37
C LEU A 451 -67.28 -6.04 10.54
N ASP A 452 -67.89 -4.87 10.31
CA ASP A 452 -67.26 -3.57 10.55
C ASP A 452 -66.87 -3.42 12.03
N GLU A 453 -67.79 -3.76 12.95
CA GLU A 453 -67.51 -3.75 14.40
C GLU A 453 -66.38 -4.71 14.77
N ALA A 454 -66.34 -5.90 14.15
CA ALA A 454 -65.26 -6.87 14.37
C ALA A 454 -63.91 -6.30 13.94
N GLU A 455 -63.84 -5.65 12.78
CA GLU A 455 -62.61 -5.03 12.30
C GLU A 455 -62.17 -3.85 13.18
N GLU A 456 -63.10 -2.99 13.61
CA GLU A 456 -62.79 -1.86 14.50
C GLU A 456 -62.33 -2.29 15.89
N SER A 457 -62.82 -3.43 16.38
CA SER A 457 -62.45 -3.98 17.68
C SER A 457 -61.00 -4.47 17.75
N LEU A 458 -60.35 -4.71 16.61
CA LEU A 458 -58.99 -5.22 16.57
C LEU A 458 -57.93 -4.14 16.87
N PRO A 459 -56.86 -4.50 17.61
CA PRO A 459 -55.82 -3.56 18.00
C PRO A 459 -55.09 -2.96 16.80
N ARG A 460 -55.00 -1.63 16.78
CA ARG A 460 -54.23 -0.90 15.76
C ARG A 460 -52.72 -1.13 15.92
N ASN A 461 -52.00 -1.09 14.80
CA ASN A 461 -50.53 -1.23 14.71
C ASN A 461 -49.74 -0.35 15.72
N HIS A 462 -50.26 0.82 16.13
CA HIS A 462 -49.61 1.70 17.10
C HIS A 462 -49.61 1.11 18.53
N MET A 463 -50.69 0.46 18.96
CA MET A 463 -50.80 -0.15 20.28
C MET A 463 -49.80 -1.29 20.43
N MET A 464 -49.65 -2.11 19.38
CA MET A 464 -48.67 -3.20 19.34
C MET A 464 -47.22 -2.69 19.43
N LYS A 465 -46.91 -1.55 18.77
CA LYS A 465 -45.60 -0.89 18.89
C LYS A 465 -45.32 -0.36 20.29
N GLN A 466 -46.33 0.13 21.03
CA GLN A 466 -46.14 0.60 22.41
C GLN A 466 -45.84 -0.55 23.37
N ILE A 467 -46.54 -1.68 23.22
CA ILE A 467 -46.29 -2.89 24.02
C ILE A 467 -44.86 -3.41 23.80
N MET A 468 -44.38 -3.41 22.54
CA MET A 468 -43.00 -3.81 22.22
C MET A 468 -41.94 -2.80 22.74
N LYS A 469 -42.22 -1.49 22.66
CA LYS A 469 -41.34 -0.42 23.18
C LYS A 469 -41.22 -0.41 24.71
N GLY A 470 -42.21 -0.94 25.42
CA GLY A 470 -42.19 -1.08 26.89
C GLY A 470 -41.43 -2.30 27.42
N SER A 471 -40.82 -3.13 26.55
CA SER A 471 -40.15 -4.36 26.97
C SER A 471 -38.71 -4.14 27.46
N LYS A 472 -38.22 -5.05 28.33
CA LYS A 472 -36.83 -5.12 28.82
C LYS A 472 -35.76 -5.14 27.72
N ILE A 473 -36.10 -5.46 26.46
CA ILE A 473 -35.16 -5.38 25.33
C ILE A 473 -34.88 -3.92 24.97
N ALA A 474 -35.89 -3.05 24.98
CA ALA A 474 -35.69 -1.61 24.76
C ALA A 474 -34.94 -0.96 25.92
N GLU A 475 -35.05 -1.52 27.13
CA GLU A 475 -34.28 -1.13 28.32
C GLU A 475 -32.83 -1.61 28.22
N LYS A 476 -32.57 -2.88 27.88
CA LYS A 476 -31.23 -3.42 27.63
C LYS A 476 -30.52 -2.77 26.44
N VAL A 477 -31.24 -2.43 25.37
CA VAL A 477 -30.70 -1.68 24.23
C VAL A 477 -30.37 -0.24 24.63
N ARG A 478 -31.15 0.37 25.54
CA ARG A 478 -30.82 1.67 26.14
C ARG A 478 -29.59 1.58 27.05
N GLU A 479 -29.53 0.60 27.94
CA GLU A 479 -28.38 0.35 28.81
C GLU A 479 -27.11 0.05 28.00
N TRP A 480 -27.21 -0.77 26.95
CA TRP A 480 -26.10 -1.06 26.04
C TRP A 480 -25.66 0.19 25.25
N ALA A 481 -26.60 0.99 24.72
CA ALA A 481 -26.28 2.22 24.02
C ALA A 481 -25.70 3.31 24.94
N GLU A 482 -26.11 3.36 26.21
CA GLU A 482 -25.53 4.24 27.23
C GLU A 482 -24.13 3.79 27.66
N HIS A 483 -23.93 2.49 27.87
CA HIS A 483 -22.62 1.91 28.13
C HIS A 483 -21.63 2.16 26.99
N PHE A 484 -22.09 2.07 25.74
CA PHE A 484 -21.27 2.32 24.55
C PHE A 484 -20.90 3.79 24.39
N ARG A 485 -21.86 4.72 24.62
CA ARG A 485 -21.59 6.17 24.60
C ARG A 485 -20.60 6.61 25.67
N LYS A 486 -20.63 5.96 26.84
CA LYS A 486 -19.73 6.28 27.96
C LYS A 486 -18.29 5.85 27.66
N ARG A 487 -18.11 4.68 27.04
CA ARG A 487 -16.79 4.15 26.69
C ARG A 487 -16.08 4.99 25.61
N HIS A 488 -16.82 5.54 24.64
CA HIS A 488 -16.23 6.44 23.64
C HIS A 488 -15.98 7.87 24.15
N ALA A 489 -16.74 8.35 25.14
CA ALA A 489 -16.46 9.63 25.77
C ALA A 489 -15.20 9.62 26.66
N GLU A 490 -14.80 8.44 27.15
CA GLU A 490 -13.55 8.27 27.92
C GLU A 490 -12.32 8.11 26.99
N GLU A 491 -12.50 7.67 25.74
CA GLU A 491 -11.44 7.62 24.72
C GLU A 491 -11.14 9.02 24.12
N ASP A 492 -12.12 9.93 24.10
CA ASP A 492 -11.94 11.32 23.61
C ASP A 492 -11.36 12.29 24.68
N GLU A 493 -11.13 11.85 25.93
CA GLU A 493 -10.52 12.66 27.01
C GLU A 493 -9.03 12.28 27.30
N GLU A 494 -8.49 11.25 26.64
CA GLU A 494 -7.06 10.85 26.75
C GLU A 494 -6.18 11.22 25.53
N ASP A 495 -6.73 11.89 24.52
CA ASP A 495 -6.00 12.64 23.46
C ASP A 495 -6.07 14.16 23.72
#